data_AF-A0A353RKX9-F1
#
_entry.id   AF-A0A353RKX9-F1
#
_cell.length_a   1.000
_cell.length_b   1.000
_cell.length_c   1.000
_cell.angle_alpha   90.00
_cell.angle_beta   90.00
_cell.angle_gamma   90.00
#
_symmetry.space_group_name_H-M   'P 1'
#
loop_
_entity.id
_entity.type
_entity.pdbx_description
1 polymer ?
#
loop_
_entity_poly.entity_id
_entity_poly.type
_entity_poly.pdbx_seq_one_letter_code
_entity_poly.pdbx_strand_id
1 'polypeptide(L)' 'LMIINKSGITIRLNISDIRIMGRATQGVRLINLEKRNDEIASVCKVNSEVLDEEAPSEDANGNQDDFDSEE' A
#
# COMPACT_ATOMS: atom_id res chain seq x y z
N LEU A 1 1.38 -7.81 -3.93
CA LEU A 1 1.63 -6.81 -2.87
C LEU A 1 2.03 -5.51 -3.55
N MET A 2 1.55 -4.36 -3.08
CA MET A 2 1.97 -3.05 -3.54
C MET A 2 2.53 -2.25 -2.36
N ILE A 3 3.60 -1.50 -2.63
CA ILE A 3 4.28 -0.61 -1.69
C ILE A 3 4.37 0.76 -2.35
N ILE A 4 4.00 1.81 -1.64
CA ILE A 4 4.03 3.19 -2.11
C ILE A 4 4.98 3.97 -1.22
N ASN A 5 5.92 4.69 -1.82
CA ASN A 5 6.85 5.56 -1.12
C ASN A 5 6.32 7.00 -1.05
N LYS A 6 6.89 7.82 -0.15
CA LYS A 6 6.55 9.25 -0.03
C LYS A 6 6.85 10.05 -1.29
N SER A 7 7.85 9.62 -2.08
CA SER A 7 8.16 10.19 -3.40
C SER A 7 7.11 9.89 -4.49
N GLY A 8 6.09 9.08 -4.19
CA GLY A 8 5.06 8.66 -5.16
C GLY A 8 5.44 7.43 -6.00
N ILE A 9 6.63 6.86 -5.79
CA ILE A 9 7.03 5.62 -6.47
C ILE A 9 6.21 4.45 -5.92
N THR A 10 5.51 3.75 -6.83
CA THR A 10 4.76 2.54 -6.50
C THR A 10 5.52 1.30 -6.97
N ILE A 11 5.69 0.34 -6.08
CA ILE A 11 6.44 -0.89 -6.29
C ILE A 11 5.48 -2.08 -6.13
N ARG A 12 5.30 -2.85 -7.21
CA ARG A 12 4.52 -4.09 -7.21
C ARG A 12 5.46 -5.28 -7.02
N LEU A 13 5.12 -6.12 -6.06
CA LEU A 13 5.86 -7.35 -5.75
C LEU A 13 4.89 -8.54 -5.82
N ASN A 14 5.32 -9.59 -6.51
CA ASN A 14 4.61 -10.85 -6.50
C ASN A 14 4.83 -11.54 -5.15
N ILE A 15 3.76 -12.10 -4.57
CA ILE A 15 3.86 -12.72 -3.24
C ILE A 15 4.73 -13.99 -3.29
N SER A 16 4.72 -14.68 -4.43
CA SER A 16 5.50 -15.90 -4.65
C SER A 16 7.02 -15.66 -4.61
N ASP A 17 7.46 -14.42 -4.83
CA ASP A 17 8.88 -14.05 -4.81
C ASP A 17 9.37 -13.73 -3.39
N ILE A 18 8.45 -13.60 -2.42
CA ILE A 18 8.78 -13.29 -1.03
C ILE A 18 9.09 -14.58 -0.28
N ARG A 19 10.29 -14.65 0.30
CA ARG A 19 10.74 -15.81 1.06
C ARG A 19 9.87 -16.05 2.29
N ILE A 20 9.37 -17.28 2.45
CA ILE A 20 8.65 -17.72 3.64
C ILE A 20 9.61 -17.73 4.84
N MET A 21 9.20 -17.11 5.93
CA MET A 21 9.98 -16.94 7.17
C MET A 21 9.11 -17.21 8.40
N GLY A 22 9.74 -17.64 9.50
CA GLY A 22 9.07 -17.80 10.79
C GLY A 22 8.75 -16.46 11.47
N ARG A 23 7.90 -16.49 12.50
CA ARG A 23 7.42 -15.27 13.20
C ARG A 23 8.51 -14.52 13.98
N ALA A 24 9.47 -15.23 14.56
CA ALA A 24 10.57 -14.65 15.33
C ALA A 24 11.79 -14.36 14.44
N THR A 25 11.62 -13.49 13.43
CA THR A 25 12.68 -13.11 12.48
C THR A 25 12.62 -11.62 12.17
N GLN A 26 13.72 -11.05 11.65
CA GLN A 26 13.75 -9.67 11.13
C GLN A 26 13.14 -9.53 9.72
N GLY A 27 12.80 -10.65 9.07
CA GLY A 27 12.31 -10.66 7.69
C GLY A 27 13.40 -10.50 6.64
N VAL A 28 13.00 -10.10 5.44
CA VAL A 28 13.89 -9.91 4.28
C VAL A 28 13.71 -8.52 3.69
N ARG A 29 14.78 -7.95 3.12
CA ARG A 29 14.71 -6.64 2.46
C ARG A 29 14.06 -6.78 1.09
N LEU A 30 12.89 -6.18 0.92
CA LEU A 30 12.18 -6.15 -0.37
C LEU A 30 12.67 -5.01 -1.27
N ILE A 31 12.96 -3.84 -0.68
CA ILE A 31 13.38 -2.64 -1.42
C ILE A 31 14.50 -1.88 -0.67
N ASN A 32 15.32 -1.13 -1.41
CA ASN A 32 16.37 -0.27 -0.84
C ASN A 32 15.95 1.20 -0.92
N LEU A 33 15.55 1.75 0.23
CA LEU A 33 15.12 3.14 0.39
C LEU A 33 16.27 4.12 0.65
N GLU A 34 17.32 3.69 1.36
CA GLU A 34 18.45 4.55 1.75
C GLU A 34 19.18 5.12 0.53
N LYS A 35 19.37 4.29 -0.52
CA LYS A 35 19.97 4.75 -1.78
C LYS A 35 19.18 5.89 -2.43
N ARG A 36 17.90 6.02 -2.09
CA ARG A 36 16.97 7.01 -2.66
C ARG A 36 16.59 8.10 -1.67
N ASN A 37 17.12 8.05 -0.43
CA ASN A 37 16.73 8.90 0.68
C ASN A 37 15.20 9.05 0.81
N ASP A 38 14.50 7.90 0.76
CA ASP A 38 13.04 7.83 0.66
C ASP A 38 12.45 7.02 1.81
N GLU A 39 11.14 7.10 2.01
CA GLU A 39 10.43 6.41 3.08
C GLU A 39 9.15 5.76 2.56
N ILE A 40 8.70 4.70 3.24
CA ILE A 40 7.41 4.07 2.95
C ILE A 40 6.28 5.02 3.35
N ALA A 41 5.35 5.26 2.44
CA ALA A 41 4.09 5.93 2.73
C ALA A 41 2.98 4.93 3.05
N SER A 42 2.85 3.86 2.26
CA SER A 42 1.77 2.88 2.42
C SER A 42 2.11 1.51 1.83
N VAL A 43 1.39 0.48 2.26
CA VAL A 43 1.46 -0.90 1.75
C VAL A 43 0.05 -1.45 1.60
N CYS A 44 -0.27 -2.04 0.45
CA CYS A 44 -1.58 -2.65 0.21
C CYS A 44 -1.47 -4.05 -0.43
N LYS A 45 -2.42 -4.92 -0.09
CA LYS A 45 -2.62 -6.19 -0.79
C LYS A 45 -3.46 -5.91 -2.03
N VAL A 46 -3.02 -6.42 -3.17
CA VAL A 46 -3.73 -6.32 -4.44
C VAL A 46 -4.00 -7.74 -4.92
N ASN A 47 -5.23 -8.00 -5.35
CA ASN A 47 -5.57 -9.29 -5.94
C ASN A 47 -5.01 -9.35 -7.37
N SER A 48 -4.47 -10.50 -7.76
CA SER A 48 -3.83 -10.69 -9.07
C SER A 48 -4.82 -10.59 -10.24
N GLU A 49 -6.12 -10.60 -9.96
CA GLU A 49 -7.21 -10.57 -10.95
C GLU A 49 -7.59 -9.15 -11.41
N VAL A 50 -7.15 -8.09 -10.70
CA VAL A 50 -7.47 -6.69 -11.04
C VAL A 50 -6.46 -6.13 -12.04
N LEU A 51 -6.23 -6.85 -13.14
CA LEU A 51 -5.19 -6.50 -14.10
C LEU A 51 -5.64 -5.61 -15.27
N ASP A 52 -6.93 -5.28 -15.43
CA ASP A 52 -7.40 -4.58 -16.64
C ASP A 52 -8.47 -3.48 -16.41
N GLU A 53 -8.52 -2.80 -15.26
CA GLU A 53 -9.40 -1.62 -15.15
C GLU A 53 -8.64 -0.38 -14.64
N GLU A 54 -8.87 0.69 -15.39
CA GLU A 54 -8.24 2.01 -15.38
C GLU A 54 -8.22 2.65 -13.98
N ALA A 55 -7.28 3.57 -13.79
CA ALA A 55 -7.21 4.41 -12.61
C ALA A 55 -8.60 5.00 -12.29
N PRO A 56 -9.12 4.86 -11.05
CA PRO A 56 -10.31 5.60 -10.70
C PRO A 56 -9.94 7.09 -10.70
N SER A 57 -10.65 7.85 -11.53
CA SER A 57 -10.69 9.30 -11.50
C SER A 57 -11.04 9.75 -10.08
N GLU A 58 -10.34 10.78 -9.61
CA GLU A 58 -10.73 11.55 -8.43
C GLU A 58 -12.16 12.08 -8.64
N ASP A 59 -13.10 11.67 -7.80
CA ASP A 59 -14.36 12.38 -7.63
C ASP A 59 -14.81 12.42 -6.17
N ALA A 60 -14.95 13.66 -5.71
CA ALA A 60 -15.89 14.20 -4.72
C ALA A 60 -15.74 13.86 -3.22
N ASN A 61 -15.14 14.82 -2.51
CA ASN A 61 -15.77 15.61 -1.44
C ASN A 61 -16.95 15.00 -0.66
N GLY A 62 -16.74 14.86 0.66
CA GLY A 62 -17.63 15.38 1.70
C GLY A 62 -18.95 14.64 1.96
N ASN A 63 -18.99 13.89 3.07
CA ASN A 63 -20.04 14.16 4.04
C ASN A 63 -19.60 13.81 5.47
N GLN A 64 -19.83 14.80 6.31
CA GLN A 64 -19.64 14.83 7.74
C GLN A 64 -20.90 14.19 8.35
N ASP A 65 -20.79 12.98 8.86
CA ASP A 65 -21.89 12.39 9.64
C ASP A 65 -21.81 12.98 11.06
N ASP A 66 -22.52 14.10 11.22
CA ASP A 66 -22.96 14.63 12.49
C ASP A 66 -23.77 13.54 13.22
N PHE A 67 -23.19 12.90 14.23
CA PHE A 67 -23.92 12.02 15.13
C PHE A 67 -24.69 12.91 16.12
N ASP A 68 -25.95 13.16 15.78
CA ASP A 68 -26.90 13.94 16.55
C ASP A 68 -27.00 13.43 17.98
N SER A 69 -26.91 14.37 18.91
CA SER A 69 -27.29 14.22 20.30
C SER A 69 -28.82 14.20 20.41
N GLU A 70 -29.41 13.09 20.86
CA GLU A 70 -30.77 13.09 21.42
C GLU A 70 -30.85 12.24 22.71
N GLU A 71 -31.28 12.96 23.77
CA GLU A 71 -31.70 12.61 25.14
C GLU A 71 -30.76 11.88 26.12
#